data_AF-A0A8E2EQH8-F1
#
_entry.id   AF-A0A8E2EQH8-F1
#
_cell.length_a   1.000
_cell.length_b   1.000
_cell.length_c   1.000
_cell.angle_alpha   90.00
_cell.angle_beta   90.00
_cell.angle_gamma   90.00
#
_symmetry.space_group_name_H-M   'P 1'
#
loop_
_entity.id
_entity.type
_entity.pdbx_description
1 polymer ?
#
loop_
_entity_poly.entity_id
_entity_poly.type
_entity_poly.pdbx_seq_one_letter_code
_entity_poly.pdbx_strand_id
1 'polypeptide(L)'
;MANGIRRWPIPPSRDRNYIMACFPSTKMRKLARIAMDASADEIARVKAQFFRGIAQIDLTALNFDHPLARNYHRQPSSKKIARLKNIFTLENCLRSDEENFIDAIVDDDMLAEALQVSGLEANAFRHRPEGMEIPRLLISHVDCLNGLHRTCAAKRHLDQNDQWWTVRLFSKELSTAASKRIIEAFRNEQPFSDGEIFRKMRQYHQMGDKKTENQWLARLTPTKQKDLRQLLKDKRFAAAFDELVDMQGMWDPIKLGTLHRLLSLKCDEELLNYLKHVSVVWKQILRCGDSSIPMSAVDAISVQSLELCAPAISERDRLSITGLMRSKDLFPAITDSRQREHLLENILSIHCLIPSL
;
A
#
# COMPACT_ATOMS: atom_id res chain seq x y z
N MET A 1 15.75 50.64 10.35
CA MET A 1 14.52 50.28 9.60
C MET A 1 14.43 48.77 9.55
N ALA A 2 13.30 48.22 9.98
CA ALA A 2 13.10 46.83 10.37
C ALA A 2 12.61 45.91 9.24
N ASN A 3 13.02 44.64 9.33
CA ASN A 3 12.30 43.36 9.10
C ASN A 3 11.30 43.16 7.94
N GLY A 4 11.36 41.98 7.32
CA GLY A 4 10.16 41.34 6.74
C GLY A 4 10.35 40.17 5.79
N ILE A 5 10.80 39.00 6.28
CA ILE A 5 10.72 37.71 5.55
C ILE A 5 9.24 37.30 5.44
N ARG A 6 8.68 37.21 4.21
CA ARG A 6 7.32 36.70 3.97
C ARG A 6 7.35 35.21 3.58
N ARG A 7 6.76 34.38 4.44
CA ARG A 7 6.43 32.95 4.22
C ARG A 7 5.32 32.79 3.18
N TRP A 8 5.40 31.76 2.34
CA TRP A 8 4.32 31.31 1.45
C TRP A 8 3.71 29.96 1.90
N PRO A 9 2.43 29.67 1.55
CA PRO A 9 1.53 28.78 2.27
C PRO A 9 1.45 27.35 1.71
N ILE A 10 1.25 26.38 2.62
CA ILE A 10 1.07 24.94 2.37
C ILE A 10 -0.41 24.64 2.10
N PRO A 11 -0.78 23.81 1.11
CA PRO A 11 -2.15 23.38 0.84
C PRO A 11 -2.54 22.01 1.46
N PRO A 12 -3.84 21.77 1.74
CA PRO A 12 -4.29 20.77 2.71
C PRO A 12 -4.54 19.37 2.14
N SER A 13 -4.04 18.33 2.80
CA SER A 13 -4.35 16.93 2.55
C SER A 13 -5.69 16.52 3.21
N ARG A 14 -6.54 15.79 2.47
CA ARG A 14 -7.77 15.16 2.97
C ARG A 14 -7.73 13.68 2.65
N ASP A 15 -7.26 12.88 3.61
CA ASP A 15 -7.83 11.56 3.90
C ASP A 15 -7.73 11.36 5.42
N ARG A 16 -8.81 11.74 6.12
CA ARG A 16 -8.91 11.85 7.60
C ARG A 16 -10.22 11.26 8.14
N ASN A 17 -10.97 10.53 7.31
CA ASN A 17 -12.33 10.11 7.66
C ASN A 17 -12.45 8.68 8.24
N TYR A 18 -11.41 7.84 8.22
CA TYR A 18 -11.55 6.45 8.67
C TYR A 18 -11.33 6.19 10.17
N ILE A 19 -10.95 7.21 10.97
CA ILE A 19 -10.81 7.10 12.45
C ILE A 19 -11.98 7.80 13.19
N MET A 20 -12.98 8.30 12.45
CA MET A 20 -13.96 9.26 12.98
C MET A 20 -15.23 8.64 13.59
N ALA A 21 -15.30 7.32 13.71
CA ALA A 21 -16.49 6.60 14.18
C ALA A 21 -16.72 6.64 15.70
N CYS A 22 -15.80 7.19 16.51
CA CYS A 22 -15.92 7.19 17.98
C CYS A 22 -16.15 8.57 18.64
N PHE A 23 -16.28 9.67 17.88
CA PHE A 23 -16.44 11.02 18.48
C PHE A 23 -17.70 11.76 17.99
N PRO A 24 -18.62 12.12 18.91
CA PRO A 24 -19.99 12.53 18.57
C PRO A 24 -20.16 13.99 18.09
N SER A 25 -19.09 14.81 17.97
CA SER A 25 -19.20 16.24 17.60
C SER A 25 -18.22 16.72 16.53
N THR A 26 -18.71 17.50 15.57
CA THR A 26 -17.99 18.15 14.46
C THR A 26 -16.84 19.05 14.94
N LYS A 27 -16.92 19.60 16.16
CA LYS A 27 -15.88 20.45 16.77
C LYS A 27 -14.67 19.62 17.25
N MET A 28 -14.91 18.44 17.83
CA MET A 28 -13.84 17.51 18.25
C MET A 28 -13.15 16.86 17.05
N ARG A 29 -13.90 16.54 15.99
CA ARG A 29 -13.36 16.03 14.73
C ARG A 29 -12.37 16.98 14.06
N LYS A 30 -12.65 18.29 14.10
CA LYS A 30 -11.76 19.34 13.58
C LYS A 30 -10.48 19.49 14.43
N LEU A 31 -10.58 19.34 15.75
CA LEU A 31 -9.44 19.39 16.68
C LEU A 31 -8.53 18.15 16.57
N ALA A 32 -9.09 16.94 16.51
CA ALA A 32 -8.34 15.70 16.31
C ALA A 32 -7.61 15.68 14.96
N ARG A 33 -8.27 16.21 13.94
CA ARG A 33 -7.71 16.42 12.61
C ARG A 33 -6.56 17.44 12.62
N ILE A 34 -6.64 18.54 13.38
CA ILE A 34 -5.51 19.48 13.51
C ILE A 34 -4.33 18.82 14.25
N ALA A 35 -4.61 18.03 15.29
CA ALA A 35 -3.61 17.31 16.06
C ALA A 35 -2.88 16.20 15.26
N MET A 36 -3.59 15.47 14.38
CA MET A 36 -3.00 14.40 13.55
C MET A 36 -2.07 14.91 12.44
N ASP A 37 -2.39 16.03 11.77
CA ASP A 37 -1.50 16.60 10.73
C ASP A 37 -0.26 17.22 11.39
N ALA A 38 -0.45 17.90 12.53
CA ALA A 38 0.67 18.41 13.32
C ALA A 38 1.59 17.26 13.78
N SER A 39 1.03 16.10 14.13
CA SER A 39 1.82 14.93 14.51
C SER A 39 2.56 14.27 13.33
N ALA A 40 1.97 14.23 12.12
CA ALA A 40 2.61 13.63 10.95
C ALA A 40 3.77 14.50 10.42
N ASP A 41 3.57 15.82 10.34
CA ASP A 41 4.63 16.77 9.95
C ASP A 41 5.78 16.80 10.98
N GLU A 42 5.46 16.66 12.27
CA GLU A 42 6.45 16.54 13.34
C GLU A 42 7.24 15.23 13.21
N ILE A 43 6.59 14.11 12.91
CA ILE A 43 7.26 12.81 12.67
C ILE A 43 8.17 12.87 11.44
N ALA A 44 7.71 13.49 10.34
CA ALA A 44 8.53 13.63 9.14
C ALA A 44 9.79 14.48 9.38
N ARG A 45 9.67 15.57 10.16
CA ARG A 45 10.82 16.40 10.56
C ARG A 45 11.80 15.64 11.43
N VAL A 46 11.29 14.91 12.41
CA VAL A 46 12.11 14.08 13.30
C VAL A 46 12.81 12.97 12.50
N LYS A 47 12.10 12.26 11.63
CA LYS A 47 12.71 11.27 10.71
C LYS A 47 13.82 11.91 9.88
N ALA A 48 13.59 13.05 9.24
CA ALA A 48 14.59 13.73 8.41
C ALA A 48 15.83 14.20 9.21
N GLN A 49 15.63 14.67 10.45
CA GLN A 49 16.71 15.14 11.32
C GLN A 49 17.68 14.01 11.69
N PHE A 50 17.14 12.86 12.11
CA PHE A 50 17.93 11.72 12.58
C PHE A 50 18.30 10.72 11.50
N PHE A 51 17.78 10.89 10.28
CA PHE A 51 18.11 10.04 9.14
C PHE A 51 19.60 10.12 8.79
N ARG A 52 20.22 8.97 8.58
CA ARG A 52 21.65 8.83 8.24
C ARG A 52 21.89 8.25 6.85
N GLY A 53 20.94 7.51 6.29
CA GLY A 53 21.03 6.98 4.93
C GLY A 53 20.30 5.65 4.75
N ILE A 54 20.48 5.03 3.58
CA ILE A 54 19.88 3.74 3.22
C ILE A 54 21.01 2.77 2.84
N ALA A 55 20.97 1.57 3.41
CA ALA A 55 21.96 0.53 3.15
C ALA A 55 21.33 -0.86 3.02
N GLN A 56 22.01 -1.75 2.31
CA GLN A 56 21.75 -3.18 2.39
C GLN A 56 22.52 -3.75 3.59
N ILE A 57 21.78 -4.40 4.49
CA ILE A 57 22.33 -4.97 5.73
C ILE A 57 21.98 -6.45 5.77
N ASP A 58 22.92 -7.24 6.27
CA ASP A 58 22.73 -8.67 6.45
C ASP A 58 21.59 -8.96 7.46
N LEU A 59 20.74 -9.94 7.14
CA LEU A 59 19.62 -10.33 8.01
C LEU A 59 20.08 -10.82 9.39
N THR A 60 21.33 -11.26 9.51
CA THR A 60 21.94 -11.66 10.79
C THR A 60 22.24 -10.47 11.71
N ALA A 61 22.52 -9.29 11.15
CA ALA A 61 22.80 -8.06 11.90
C ALA A 61 21.54 -7.31 12.35
N LEU A 62 20.35 -7.71 11.86
CA LEU A 62 19.07 -7.10 12.21
C LEU A 62 18.55 -7.59 13.56
N ASN A 63 18.63 -6.73 14.57
CA ASN A 63 18.16 -7.02 15.92
C ASN A 63 16.74 -6.49 16.15
N PHE A 64 15.89 -7.30 16.77
CA PHE A 64 14.50 -6.92 17.11
C PHE A 64 14.24 -6.94 18.62
N ASP A 65 15.28 -7.17 19.44
CA ASP A 65 15.18 -7.27 20.89
C ASP A 65 15.22 -5.90 21.61
N HIS A 66 15.28 -4.80 20.87
CA HIS A 66 15.29 -3.45 21.44
C HIS A 66 14.07 -3.24 22.38
N PRO A 67 14.22 -2.68 23.59
CA PRO A 67 13.14 -2.62 24.59
C PRO A 67 11.85 -1.92 24.13
N LEU A 68 11.97 -0.97 23.19
CA LEU A 68 10.82 -0.36 22.53
C LEU A 68 10.16 -1.35 21.56
N ALA A 69 10.95 -1.97 20.69
CA ALA A 69 10.50 -3.00 19.76
C ALA A 69 9.82 -4.18 20.48
N ARG A 70 10.34 -4.65 21.63
CA ARG A 70 9.80 -5.77 22.41
C ARG A 70 8.39 -5.54 22.96
N ASN A 71 8.08 -4.31 23.38
CA ASN A 71 6.76 -3.96 23.91
C ASN A 71 5.71 -3.70 22.81
N TYR A 72 6.15 -3.41 21.57
CA TYR A 72 5.28 -3.01 20.47
C TYR A 72 5.22 -4.01 19.30
N HIS A 73 6.20 -4.91 19.18
CA HIS A 73 6.17 -6.01 18.22
C HIS A 73 5.25 -7.13 18.72
N ARG A 74 4.26 -7.49 17.90
CA ARG A 74 3.50 -8.72 18.13
C ARG A 74 4.45 -9.91 17.97
N GLN A 75 4.31 -10.91 18.84
CA GLN A 75 5.04 -12.17 18.73
C GLN A 75 4.95 -12.72 17.29
N PRO A 76 6.03 -13.34 16.78
CA PRO A 76 6.09 -13.83 15.41
C PRO A 76 4.95 -14.83 15.14
N SER A 77 3.99 -14.42 14.31
CA SER A 77 2.86 -15.27 13.94
C SER A 77 3.19 -16.13 12.73
N SER A 78 3.11 -17.45 12.87
CA SER A 78 3.34 -18.42 11.80
C SER A 78 2.46 -18.16 10.57
N LYS A 79 1.19 -17.78 10.77
CA LYS A 79 0.25 -17.45 9.67
C LYS A 79 0.68 -16.23 8.85
N LYS A 80 1.18 -15.17 9.51
CA LYS A 80 1.65 -13.96 8.82
C LYS A 80 2.96 -14.20 8.07
N ILE A 81 3.84 -15.00 8.66
CA ILE A 81 5.11 -15.41 8.03
C ILE A 81 4.83 -16.26 6.79
N ALA A 82 3.88 -17.21 6.86
CA ALA A 82 3.49 -18.03 5.71
C ALA A 82 2.87 -17.18 4.58
N ARG A 83 2.01 -16.21 4.92
CA ARG A 83 1.45 -15.27 3.93
C ARG A 83 2.54 -14.45 3.24
N LEU A 84 3.48 -13.90 4.01
CA LEU A 84 4.60 -13.12 3.46
C LEU A 84 5.55 -13.98 2.62
N LYS A 85 5.77 -15.24 3.03
CA LYS A 85 6.54 -16.21 2.22
C LYS A 85 5.87 -16.46 0.87
N ASN A 86 4.55 -16.63 0.82
CA ASN A 86 3.83 -16.79 -0.45
C ASN A 86 3.94 -15.55 -1.34
N ILE A 87 3.88 -14.35 -0.75
CA ILE A 87 4.10 -13.09 -1.48
C ILE A 87 5.51 -13.04 -2.07
N PHE A 88 6.52 -13.48 -1.32
CA PHE A 88 7.91 -13.52 -1.80
C PHE A 88 8.12 -14.49 -2.97
N THR A 89 7.48 -15.67 -2.92
CA THR A 89 7.55 -16.67 -3.99
C THR A 89 6.89 -16.19 -5.28
N LEU A 90 5.79 -15.43 -5.17
CA LEU A 90 5.01 -14.96 -6.33
C LEU A 90 5.58 -13.67 -6.95
N GLU A 91 6.22 -12.81 -6.15
CA GLU A 91 6.54 -11.42 -6.56
C GLU A 91 8.02 -11.05 -6.46
N ASN A 92 8.92 -12.02 -6.27
CA ASN A 92 10.37 -11.82 -6.21
C ASN A 92 10.84 -10.83 -5.12
N CYS A 93 10.45 -11.06 -3.86
CA CYS A 93 10.93 -10.39 -2.61
C CYS A 93 10.99 -8.85 -2.53
N LEU A 94 10.86 -8.12 -3.64
CA LEU A 94 10.83 -6.66 -3.83
C LEU A 94 11.68 -5.86 -2.82
N ARG A 95 12.92 -6.31 -2.57
CA ARG A 95 13.84 -5.78 -1.54
C ARG A 95 14.28 -4.35 -1.81
N SER A 96 14.16 -3.90 -3.06
CA SER A 96 14.53 -2.55 -3.52
C SER A 96 13.37 -1.56 -3.42
N ASP A 97 12.15 -2.01 -3.11
CA ASP A 97 11.00 -1.13 -2.97
C ASP A 97 10.98 -0.49 -1.58
N GLU A 98 10.79 0.83 -1.54
CA GLU A 98 10.79 1.60 -0.30
C GLU A 98 9.70 1.20 0.70
N GLU A 99 8.60 0.63 0.21
CA GLU A 99 7.52 0.03 1.02
C GLU A 99 7.98 -1.24 1.76
N ASN A 100 9.04 -1.86 1.24
CA ASN A 100 9.65 -3.04 1.83
C ASN A 100 10.81 -2.72 2.78
N PHE A 101 11.27 -1.47 2.82
CA PHE A 101 12.41 -1.08 3.66
C PHE A 101 12.09 -1.24 5.14
N ILE A 102 13.15 -1.52 5.90
CA ILE A 102 13.09 -1.64 7.35
C ILE A 102 13.67 -0.36 7.94
N ASP A 103 13.00 0.22 8.91
CA ASP A 103 13.56 1.34 9.67
C ASP A 103 14.33 0.78 10.87
N ALA A 104 15.58 1.19 11.05
CA ALA A 104 16.45 0.74 12.13
C ALA A 104 17.29 1.88 12.73
N ILE A 105 17.60 1.73 14.01
CA ILE A 105 18.50 2.61 14.76
C ILE A 105 19.92 2.03 14.70
N VAL A 106 20.89 2.90 14.43
CA VAL A 106 22.31 2.58 14.38
C VAL A 106 23.09 3.54 15.29
N ASP A 107 24.17 3.04 15.88
CA ASP A 107 25.13 3.86 16.59
C ASP A 107 25.98 4.65 15.57
N ASP A 108 26.14 5.96 15.78
CA ASP A 108 26.79 6.84 14.79
C ASP A 108 28.29 6.49 14.63
N ASP A 109 28.95 6.01 15.69
CA ASP A 109 30.37 5.60 15.65
C ASP A 109 30.54 4.34 14.80
N MET A 110 29.67 3.34 15.02
CA MET A 110 29.65 2.10 14.24
C MET A 110 29.29 2.35 12.78
N LEU A 111 28.39 3.30 12.51
CA LEU A 111 28.07 3.70 11.15
C LEU A 111 29.29 4.35 10.47
N ALA A 112 30.02 5.22 11.19
CA ALA A 112 31.22 5.86 10.67
C ALA A 112 32.31 4.82 10.31
N GLU A 113 32.52 3.82 11.16
CA GLU A 113 33.44 2.70 10.88
C GLU A 113 33.02 1.92 9.63
N ALA A 114 31.74 1.54 9.53
CA ALA A 114 31.22 0.80 8.38
C ALA A 114 31.33 1.59 7.06
N LEU A 115 31.15 2.91 7.12
CA LEU A 115 31.31 3.80 5.97
C LEU A 115 32.78 3.93 5.56
N GLN A 116 33.70 4.04 6.52
CA GLN A 116 35.15 4.07 6.24
C GLN A 116 35.61 2.78 5.56
N VAL A 117 35.19 1.62 6.07
CA VAL A 117 35.52 0.31 5.46
C VAL A 117 34.97 0.21 4.04
N SER A 118 33.80 0.79 3.79
CA SER A 118 33.16 0.80 2.48
C SER A 118 33.67 1.90 1.54
N GLY A 119 34.59 2.75 2.00
CA GLY A 119 35.11 3.91 1.25
C GLY A 119 34.05 4.97 0.92
N LEU A 120 33.00 5.08 1.74
CA LEU A 120 31.89 5.99 1.52
C LEU A 120 31.97 7.22 2.43
N GLU A 121 31.73 8.40 1.85
CA GLU A 121 31.61 9.63 2.63
C GLU A 121 30.21 9.72 3.26
N ALA A 122 30.14 10.09 4.55
CA ALA A 122 28.89 10.14 5.30
C ALA A 122 27.83 11.07 4.68
N ASN A 123 28.24 12.21 4.14
CA ASN A 123 27.29 13.15 3.52
C ASN A 123 26.75 12.64 2.18
N ALA A 124 27.60 11.99 1.37
CA ALA A 124 27.23 11.35 0.12
C ALA A 124 26.35 10.11 0.34
N PHE A 125 26.56 9.39 1.45
CA PHE A 125 25.72 8.27 1.87
C PHE A 125 24.32 8.74 2.30
N ARG A 126 24.23 9.83 3.08
CA ARG A 126 22.96 10.40 3.53
C ARG A 126 22.10 10.95 2.40
N HIS A 127 22.72 11.62 1.43
CA HIS A 127 22.04 12.30 0.32
C HIS A 127 22.23 11.57 -1.02
N ARG A 128 22.27 10.23 -0.98
CA ARG A 128 22.51 9.42 -2.18
C ARG A 128 21.40 9.67 -3.22
N PRO A 129 21.75 9.92 -4.50
CA PRO A 129 20.76 10.17 -5.56
C PRO A 129 19.85 8.97 -5.82
N GLU A 130 18.58 9.23 -6.16
CA GLU A 130 17.65 8.21 -6.64
C GLU A 130 18.20 7.53 -7.92
N GLY A 131 18.15 6.20 -7.96
CA GLY A 131 18.62 5.39 -9.09
C GLY A 131 20.05 4.87 -9.00
N MET A 132 20.82 5.27 -7.98
CA MET A 132 22.11 4.64 -7.67
C MET A 132 21.92 3.37 -6.84
N GLU A 133 22.75 2.35 -7.07
CA GLU A 133 22.70 1.12 -6.26
C GLU A 133 22.89 1.41 -4.78
N ILE A 134 22.09 0.76 -3.93
CA ILE A 134 22.14 0.89 -2.48
C ILE A 134 23.36 0.11 -1.99
N PRO A 135 24.28 0.74 -1.22
CA PRO A 135 25.52 0.08 -0.83
C PRO A 135 25.25 -0.97 0.23
N ARG A 136 25.98 -2.09 0.17
CA ARG A 136 26.00 -3.07 1.24
C ARG A 136 26.99 -2.65 2.31
N LEU A 137 26.49 -2.45 3.53
CA LEU A 137 27.32 -2.08 4.67
C LEU A 137 27.54 -3.29 5.56
N LEU A 138 28.80 -3.47 5.99
CA LEU A 138 29.17 -4.46 6.98
C LEU A 138 29.01 -3.84 8.37
N ILE A 139 27.80 -3.90 8.90
CA ILE A 139 27.46 -3.42 10.24
C ILE A 139 27.23 -4.63 11.13
N SER A 140 27.78 -4.61 12.35
CA SER A 140 27.71 -5.72 13.29
C SER A 140 26.31 -5.89 13.88
N HIS A 141 25.63 -4.79 14.20
CA HIS A 141 24.26 -4.81 14.74
C HIS A 141 23.49 -3.54 14.39
N VAL A 142 22.18 -3.66 14.15
CA VAL A 142 21.25 -2.53 14.08
C VAL A 142 19.95 -2.87 14.78
N ASP A 143 19.37 -1.92 15.49
CA ASP A 143 18.14 -2.12 16.24
C ASP A 143 16.92 -1.75 15.38
N CYS A 144 16.23 -2.75 14.86
CA CYS A 144 15.10 -2.58 13.98
C CYS A 144 13.83 -2.09 14.72
N LEU A 145 13.18 -1.08 14.16
CA LEU A 145 11.92 -0.51 14.65
C LEU A 145 10.70 -1.18 14.01
N ASN A 146 10.86 -1.83 12.86
CA ASN A 146 9.80 -2.55 12.14
C ASN A 146 10.38 -3.72 11.32
N GLY A 147 9.52 -4.51 10.67
CA GLY A 147 9.99 -5.54 9.73
C GLY A 147 10.19 -6.95 10.29
N LEU A 148 9.89 -7.22 11.57
CA LEU A 148 10.10 -8.54 12.22
C LEU A 148 9.54 -9.74 11.41
N HIS A 149 8.28 -9.67 10.97
CA HIS A 149 7.65 -10.76 10.22
C HIS A 149 8.26 -10.92 8.82
N ARG A 150 8.73 -9.82 8.23
CA ARG A 150 9.30 -9.73 6.89
C ARG A 150 10.70 -10.36 6.88
N THR A 151 11.55 -10.01 7.85
CA THR A 151 12.87 -10.64 8.02
C THR A 151 12.76 -12.12 8.37
N CYS A 152 11.81 -12.50 9.22
CA CYS A 152 11.52 -13.90 9.53
C CYS A 152 11.05 -14.73 8.32
N ALA A 153 10.27 -14.13 7.42
CA ALA A 153 9.87 -14.77 6.18
C ALA A 153 11.06 -14.84 5.19
N ALA A 154 11.86 -13.77 5.11
CA ALA A 154 13.02 -13.66 4.23
C ALA A 154 14.10 -14.69 4.58
N LYS A 155 14.45 -14.84 5.87
CA LYS A 155 15.40 -15.87 6.35
C LYS A 155 14.97 -17.31 5.99
N ARG A 156 13.67 -17.56 5.81
CA ARG A 156 13.11 -18.88 5.46
C ARG A 156 12.91 -19.09 3.97
N HIS A 157 13.18 -18.08 3.14
CA HIS A 157 12.92 -18.08 1.72
C HIS A 157 14.15 -17.79 0.88
N LEU A 158 15.05 -16.92 1.35
CA LEU A 158 16.27 -16.52 0.65
C LEU A 158 17.42 -17.51 0.91
N ASP A 159 18.22 -17.75 -0.13
CA ASP A 159 19.46 -18.53 -0.06
C ASP A 159 20.51 -17.82 0.81
N GLN A 160 21.49 -18.58 1.32
CA GLN A 160 22.51 -18.08 2.25
C GLN A 160 23.29 -16.85 1.72
N ASN A 161 23.54 -16.79 0.41
CA ASN A 161 24.27 -15.66 -0.21
C ASN A 161 23.40 -14.39 -0.37
N ASP A 162 22.09 -14.53 -0.25
CA ASP A 162 21.09 -13.49 -0.51
C ASP A 162 20.42 -12.96 0.76
N GLN A 163 20.93 -13.33 1.95
CA GLN A 163 20.35 -12.96 3.24
C GLN A 163 20.66 -11.51 3.63
N TRP A 164 20.22 -10.55 2.81
CA TRP A 164 20.30 -9.12 3.09
C TRP A 164 18.94 -8.46 2.89
N TRP A 165 18.76 -7.30 3.52
CA TRP A 165 17.57 -6.47 3.37
C TRP A 165 17.94 -4.99 3.30
N THR A 166 17.11 -4.19 2.64
CA THR A 166 17.30 -2.74 2.56
C THR A 166 16.75 -2.04 3.80
N VAL A 167 17.59 -1.24 4.45
CA VAL A 167 17.31 -0.63 5.75
C VAL A 167 17.53 0.88 5.68
N ARG A 168 16.58 1.65 6.22
CA ARG A 168 16.73 3.08 6.51
C ARG A 168 17.33 3.24 7.90
N LEU A 169 18.46 3.92 7.98
CA LEU A 169 19.23 4.08 9.20
C LEU A 169 18.95 5.43 9.85
N PHE A 170 18.69 5.38 11.15
CA PHE A 170 18.49 6.54 12.02
C PHE A 170 19.50 6.52 13.16
N SER A 171 19.96 7.69 13.59
CA SER A 171 20.88 7.79 14.74
C SER A 171 20.20 7.36 16.04
N LYS A 172 21.00 6.79 16.94
CA LYS A 172 20.63 6.43 18.31
C LYS A 172 20.22 7.61 19.20
N GLU A 173 20.57 8.84 18.81
CA GLU A 173 20.08 10.06 19.46
C GLU A 173 18.56 10.28 19.30
N LEU A 174 17.91 9.46 18.47
CA LEU A 174 16.46 9.45 18.32
C LEU A 174 15.78 9.20 19.66
N SER A 175 15.08 10.20 20.18
CA SER A 175 14.39 10.10 21.47
C SER A 175 13.45 8.87 21.52
N THR A 176 13.29 8.28 22.71
CA THR A 176 12.37 7.15 22.92
C THR A 176 10.92 7.50 22.54
N ALA A 177 10.51 8.77 22.70
CA ALA A 177 9.21 9.25 22.26
C ALA A 177 9.07 9.32 20.72
N ALA A 178 10.12 9.76 20.02
CA ALA A 178 10.17 9.76 18.56
C ALA A 178 10.17 8.33 18.00
N SER A 179 10.97 7.44 18.58
CA SER A 179 11.01 6.02 18.22
C SER A 179 9.64 5.35 18.37
N LYS A 180 8.93 5.60 19.48
CA LYS A 180 7.55 5.13 19.68
C LYS A 180 6.60 5.64 18.61
N ARG A 181 6.67 6.93 18.27
CA ARG A 181 5.85 7.53 17.21
C ARG A 181 6.15 6.94 15.83
N ILE A 182 7.39 6.58 15.54
CA ILE A 182 7.75 5.88 14.28
C ILE A 182 7.19 4.47 14.26
N ILE A 183 7.26 3.73 15.37
CA ILE A 183 6.68 2.39 15.51
C ILE A 183 5.14 2.44 15.39
N GLU A 184 4.50 3.41 16.05
CA GLU A 184 3.06 3.65 15.97
C GLU A 184 2.65 4.11 14.57
N ALA A 185 3.42 5.00 13.94
CA ALA A 185 3.22 5.40 12.56
C ALA A 185 3.31 4.19 11.65
N PHE A 186 4.34 3.33 11.74
CA PHE A 186 4.40 2.10 10.94
C PHE A 186 3.25 1.11 11.23
N ARG A 187 2.71 1.12 12.45
CA ARG A 187 1.55 0.30 12.82
C ARG A 187 0.23 0.87 12.29
N ASN A 188 0.14 2.18 12.14
CA ASN A 188 -1.07 2.93 11.73
C ASN A 188 -1.06 3.28 10.23
N GLU A 189 0.12 3.49 9.64
CA GLU A 189 0.44 3.53 8.22
C GLU A 189 0.41 2.08 7.74
N GLN A 190 -0.79 1.57 7.51
CA GLN A 190 -0.91 0.74 6.32
C GLN A 190 -0.51 1.66 5.16
N PRO A 191 0.58 1.41 4.43
CA PRO A 191 0.79 2.12 3.18
C PRO A 191 -0.48 1.92 2.37
N PHE A 192 -1.07 3.02 1.89
CA PHE A 192 -2.19 2.93 0.95
C PHE A 192 -1.78 1.96 -0.14
N SER A 193 -2.65 1.02 -0.48
CA SER A 193 -2.31 0.06 -1.52
C SER A 193 -2.03 0.82 -2.82
N ASP A 194 -1.20 0.22 -3.67
CA ASP A 194 -0.93 0.74 -5.02
C ASP A 194 -2.23 1.09 -5.76
N GLY A 195 -3.24 0.21 -5.65
CA GLY A 195 -4.56 0.45 -6.20
C GLY A 195 -5.37 1.53 -5.50
N GLU A 196 -5.30 1.69 -4.18
CA GLU A 196 -5.93 2.82 -3.47
C GLU A 196 -5.35 4.17 -3.91
N ILE A 197 -4.02 4.25 -4.04
CA ILE A 197 -3.34 5.46 -4.54
C ILE A 197 -3.78 5.74 -5.98
N PHE A 198 -3.78 4.72 -6.83
CA PHE A 198 -4.16 4.86 -8.23
C PHE A 198 -5.63 5.28 -8.39
N ARG A 199 -6.54 4.64 -7.64
CA ARG A 199 -7.97 4.98 -7.63
C ARG A 199 -8.20 6.44 -7.20
N LYS A 200 -7.57 6.87 -6.10
CA LYS A 200 -7.70 8.24 -5.60
C LYS A 200 -7.19 9.25 -6.62
N MET A 201 -6.06 8.95 -7.25
CA MET A 201 -5.53 9.78 -8.33
C MET A 201 -6.55 9.92 -9.48
N ARG A 202 -7.16 8.82 -9.96
CA ARG A 202 -8.20 8.87 -11.00
C ARG A 202 -9.45 9.64 -10.57
N GLN A 203 -9.89 9.45 -9.32
CA GLN A 203 -11.03 10.18 -8.76
C GLN A 203 -10.80 11.71 -8.78
N TYR A 204 -9.62 12.17 -8.34
CA TYR A 204 -9.30 13.60 -8.35
C TYR A 204 -9.09 14.15 -9.76
N HIS A 205 -8.60 13.32 -10.68
CA HIS A 205 -8.50 13.65 -12.10
C HIS A 205 -9.88 13.95 -12.71
N GLN A 206 -10.89 13.11 -12.43
CA GLN A 206 -12.27 13.33 -12.87
C GLN A 206 -12.89 14.61 -12.29
N MET A 207 -12.52 14.97 -11.05
CA MET A 207 -12.96 16.21 -10.39
C MET A 207 -12.22 17.46 -10.87
N GLY A 208 -11.21 17.32 -11.75
CA GLY A 208 -10.38 18.41 -12.24
C GLY A 208 -9.37 18.97 -11.21
N ASP A 209 -9.20 18.30 -10.06
CA ASP A 209 -8.27 18.72 -9.01
C ASP A 209 -6.86 18.15 -9.26
N LYS A 210 -6.18 18.75 -10.23
CA LYS A 210 -4.80 18.39 -10.61
C LYS A 210 -3.81 18.49 -9.44
N LYS A 211 -4.10 19.32 -8.45
CA LYS A 211 -3.20 19.54 -7.32
C LYS A 211 -3.21 18.33 -6.40
N THR A 212 -4.40 17.86 -6.05
CA THR A 212 -4.57 16.68 -5.21
C THR A 212 -4.19 15.41 -5.97
N GLU A 213 -4.47 15.33 -7.29
CA GLU A 213 -3.96 14.27 -8.18
C GLU A 213 -2.45 14.14 -8.08
N ASN A 214 -1.70 15.24 -8.23
CA ASN A 214 -0.25 15.25 -8.12
C ASN A 214 0.26 14.87 -6.72
N GLN A 215 -0.48 15.22 -5.67
CA GLN A 215 -0.15 14.80 -4.30
C GLN A 215 -0.28 13.29 -4.10
N TRP A 216 -1.28 12.66 -4.73
CA TRP A 216 -1.41 11.20 -4.71
C TRP A 216 -0.37 10.52 -5.58
N LEU A 217 -0.09 11.07 -6.76
CA LEU A 217 0.96 10.56 -7.66
C LEU A 217 2.35 10.61 -7.00
N ALA A 218 2.63 11.66 -6.22
CA ALA A 218 3.91 11.82 -5.50
C ALA A 218 4.14 10.76 -4.41
N ARG A 219 3.12 10.00 -4.00
CA ARG A 219 3.26 8.89 -3.05
C ARG A 219 3.80 7.62 -3.70
N LEU A 220 3.75 7.53 -5.01
CA LEU A 220 4.32 6.42 -5.78
C LEU A 220 5.81 6.66 -6.04
N THR A 221 6.57 5.59 -6.17
CA THR A 221 7.98 5.66 -6.56
C THR A 221 8.14 6.26 -7.97
N PRO A 222 9.29 6.88 -8.31
CA PRO A 222 9.51 7.48 -9.63
C PRO A 222 9.25 6.51 -10.79
N THR A 223 9.61 5.23 -10.62
CA THR A 223 9.36 4.16 -11.61
C THR A 223 7.86 3.91 -11.78
N LYS A 224 7.11 3.72 -10.68
CA LYS A 224 5.65 3.54 -10.72
C LYS A 224 4.95 4.77 -11.33
N GLN A 225 5.42 5.98 -11.03
CA GLN A 225 4.90 7.21 -11.65
C GLN A 225 5.12 7.22 -13.17
N LYS A 226 6.31 6.81 -13.62
CA LYS A 226 6.65 6.76 -15.05
C LYS A 226 5.79 5.75 -15.79
N ASP A 227 5.68 4.54 -15.27
CA ASP A 227 4.89 3.46 -15.88
C ASP A 227 3.39 3.83 -15.92
N LEU A 228 2.89 4.41 -14.83
CA LEU A 228 1.50 4.85 -14.76
C LEU A 228 1.22 6.00 -15.75
N ARG A 229 2.12 6.97 -15.87
CA ARG A 229 2.01 8.04 -16.88
C ARG A 229 2.07 7.47 -18.31
N GLN A 230 2.87 6.44 -18.54
CA GLN A 230 2.95 5.79 -19.85
C GLN A 230 1.65 5.05 -20.19
N LEU A 231 1.09 4.30 -19.24
CA LEU A 231 -0.20 3.62 -19.39
C LEU A 231 -1.34 4.60 -19.69
N LEU A 232 -1.42 5.68 -18.91
CA LEU A 232 -2.48 6.68 -19.03
C LEU A 232 -2.28 7.66 -20.19
N LYS A 233 -1.16 7.56 -20.93
CA LYS A 233 -0.95 8.33 -22.16
C LYS A 233 -2.01 7.96 -23.20
N ASP A 234 -2.40 6.69 -23.25
CA ASP A 234 -3.56 6.27 -24.01
C ASP A 234 -4.84 6.52 -23.20
N LYS A 235 -5.68 7.41 -23.74
CA LYS A 235 -6.94 7.82 -23.12
C LYS A 235 -7.93 6.67 -22.99
N ARG A 236 -7.79 5.59 -23.78
CA ARG A 236 -8.64 4.40 -23.69
C ARG A 236 -8.46 3.69 -22.36
N PHE A 237 -7.22 3.56 -21.87
CA PHE A 237 -6.96 2.99 -20.54
C PHE A 237 -7.51 3.88 -19.43
N ALA A 238 -7.26 5.19 -19.53
CA ALA A 238 -7.80 6.15 -18.56
C ALA A 238 -9.33 6.03 -18.44
N ALA A 239 -10.05 5.99 -19.58
CA ALA A 239 -11.50 5.83 -19.61
C ALA A 239 -11.97 4.48 -19.04
N ALA A 240 -11.28 3.38 -19.37
CA ALA A 240 -11.62 2.05 -18.86
C ALA A 240 -11.46 1.94 -17.33
N PHE A 241 -10.37 2.50 -16.79
CA PHE A 241 -10.17 2.58 -15.33
C PHE A 241 -11.18 3.51 -14.67
N ASP A 242 -11.50 4.64 -15.31
CA ASP A 242 -12.47 5.62 -14.81
C ASP A 242 -13.87 5.02 -14.62
N GLU A 243 -14.28 4.03 -15.42
CA GLU A 243 -15.54 3.29 -15.23
C GLU A 243 -15.56 2.42 -13.96
N LEU A 244 -14.38 2.03 -13.44
CA LEU A 244 -14.23 1.15 -12.28
C LEU A 244 -13.93 1.92 -10.99
N VAL A 245 -13.69 3.23 -11.05
CA VAL A 245 -13.29 4.06 -9.89
C VAL A 245 -14.31 3.98 -8.74
N ASP A 246 -15.59 3.86 -9.04
CA ASP A 246 -16.64 3.81 -8.01
C ASP A 246 -16.71 2.46 -7.28
N MET A 247 -16.17 1.39 -7.86
CA MET A 247 -16.14 0.04 -7.28
C MET A 247 -14.88 -0.14 -6.43
N GLN A 248 -14.89 0.40 -5.20
CA GLN A 248 -13.71 0.44 -4.34
C GLN A 248 -13.02 -0.91 -4.16
N GLY A 249 -13.80 -1.98 -3.93
CA GLY A 249 -13.28 -3.32 -3.67
C GLY A 249 -12.42 -3.92 -4.79
N MET A 250 -12.51 -3.39 -6.01
CA MET A 250 -11.71 -3.89 -7.14
C MET A 250 -10.25 -3.46 -7.13
N TRP A 251 -9.92 -2.39 -6.40
CA TRP A 251 -8.60 -1.76 -6.52
C TRP A 251 -7.58 -2.37 -5.56
N ASP A 252 -8.02 -3.05 -4.51
CA ASP A 252 -7.13 -3.63 -3.49
C ASP A 252 -6.08 -4.61 -4.06
N PRO A 253 -6.37 -5.47 -5.06
CA PRO A 253 -5.40 -6.40 -5.64
C PRO A 253 -4.36 -5.74 -6.56
N ILE A 254 -4.60 -4.52 -7.06
CA ILE A 254 -3.75 -3.88 -8.06
C ILE A 254 -2.35 -3.60 -7.49
N LYS A 255 -1.35 -4.04 -8.24
CA LYS A 255 0.08 -3.77 -7.96
C LYS A 255 0.68 -3.02 -9.13
N LEU A 256 1.05 -1.76 -8.92
CA LEU A 256 1.61 -0.93 -9.99
C LEU A 256 3.01 -1.39 -10.39
N GLY A 257 3.70 -2.13 -9.51
CA GLY A 257 5.02 -2.72 -9.80
C GLY A 257 5.03 -3.69 -10.99
N THR A 258 3.90 -4.27 -11.40
CA THR A 258 3.84 -5.19 -12.57
C THR A 258 3.49 -4.49 -13.88
N LEU A 259 3.14 -3.19 -13.85
CA LEU A 259 2.72 -2.45 -15.03
C LEU A 259 3.77 -2.43 -16.14
N HIS A 260 5.07 -2.36 -15.81
CA HIS A 260 6.14 -2.41 -16.80
C HIS A 260 6.12 -3.70 -17.65
N ARG A 261 5.66 -4.84 -17.09
CA ARG A 261 5.49 -6.10 -17.82
C ARG A 261 4.26 -6.05 -18.72
N LEU A 262 3.16 -5.48 -18.25
CA LEU A 262 1.94 -5.35 -19.05
C LEU A 262 2.18 -4.43 -20.26
N LEU A 263 2.88 -3.31 -20.05
CA LEU A 263 3.24 -2.37 -21.10
C LEU A 263 4.23 -2.96 -22.13
N SER A 264 5.02 -3.97 -21.76
CA SER A 264 5.98 -4.60 -22.68
C SER A 264 5.33 -5.67 -23.58
N LEU A 265 4.20 -6.26 -23.16
CA LEU A 265 3.46 -7.26 -23.94
C LEU A 265 2.82 -6.67 -25.21
N LYS A 266 2.57 -5.35 -25.24
CA LYS A 266 1.91 -4.64 -26.36
C LYS A 266 0.56 -5.25 -26.79
N CYS A 267 -0.16 -5.86 -25.84
CA CYS A 267 -1.50 -6.42 -26.06
C CYS A 267 -2.56 -5.42 -25.58
N ASP A 268 -2.50 -4.18 -26.08
CA ASP A 268 -3.31 -3.08 -25.57
C ASP A 268 -4.82 -3.34 -25.79
N GLU A 269 -5.19 -3.92 -26.93
CA GLU A 269 -6.58 -4.25 -27.27
C GLU A 269 -7.19 -5.29 -26.30
N GLU A 270 -6.44 -6.35 -25.99
CA GLU A 270 -6.91 -7.43 -25.12
C GLU A 270 -7.03 -6.95 -23.66
N LEU A 271 -6.09 -6.12 -23.21
CA LEU A 271 -6.16 -5.51 -21.88
C LEU A 271 -7.36 -4.57 -21.76
N LEU A 272 -7.61 -3.73 -22.77
CA LEU A 272 -8.78 -2.85 -22.80
C LEU A 272 -10.08 -3.66 -22.85
N ASN A 273 -10.12 -4.73 -23.65
CA ASN A 273 -11.27 -5.61 -23.73
C ASN A 273 -11.53 -6.30 -22.38
N TYR A 274 -10.49 -6.74 -21.68
CA TYR A 274 -10.60 -7.32 -20.35
C TYR A 274 -11.13 -6.32 -19.31
N LEU A 275 -10.59 -5.10 -19.25
CA LEU A 275 -11.09 -4.04 -18.35
C LEU A 275 -12.56 -3.71 -18.62
N LYS A 276 -12.95 -3.65 -19.90
CA LYS A 276 -14.34 -3.47 -20.29
C LYS A 276 -15.20 -4.66 -19.86
N HIS A 277 -14.71 -5.88 -19.99
CA HIS A 277 -15.39 -7.09 -19.55
C HIS A 277 -15.62 -7.07 -18.03
N VAL A 278 -14.62 -6.66 -17.23
CA VAL A 278 -14.76 -6.44 -15.78
C VAL A 278 -15.91 -5.47 -15.49
N SER A 279 -15.90 -4.29 -16.12
CA SER A 279 -16.95 -3.28 -15.97
C SER A 279 -18.34 -3.83 -16.29
N VAL A 280 -18.49 -4.55 -17.42
CA VAL A 280 -19.78 -5.11 -17.86
C VAL A 280 -20.30 -6.18 -16.91
N VAL A 281 -19.47 -7.15 -16.52
CA VAL A 281 -19.90 -8.25 -15.64
C VAL A 281 -20.33 -7.73 -14.27
N TRP A 282 -19.58 -6.79 -13.69
CA TRP A 282 -19.94 -6.24 -12.38
C TRP A 282 -21.15 -5.32 -12.43
N LYS A 283 -21.33 -4.54 -13.51
CA LYS A 283 -22.58 -3.81 -13.75
C LYS A 283 -23.77 -4.76 -13.91
N GLN A 284 -23.58 -5.93 -14.54
CA GLN A 284 -24.61 -6.96 -14.64
C GLN A 284 -24.96 -7.54 -13.25
N ILE A 285 -23.96 -7.82 -12.41
CA ILE A 285 -24.19 -8.27 -11.02
C ILE A 285 -25.06 -7.26 -10.26
N LEU A 286 -24.71 -5.97 -10.33
CA LEU A 286 -25.35 -4.91 -9.55
C LEU A 286 -26.73 -4.45 -10.06
N ARG A 287 -27.24 -5.04 -11.15
CA ARG A 287 -28.57 -4.71 -11.69
C ARG A 287 -29.69 -5.24 -10.79
N CYS A 288 -30.68 -4.41 -10.47
CA CYS A 288 -31.83 -4.78 -9.68
C CYS A 288 -33.12 -4.24 -10.32
N GLY A 289 -33.63 -4.94 -11.33
CA GLY A 289 -34.76 -4.47 -12.15
C GLY A 289 -34.43 -3.18 -12.89
N ASP A 290 -35.28 -2.16 -12.74
CA ASP A 290 -35.08 -0.82 -13.33
C ASP A 290 -34.10 0.06 -12.54
N SER A 291 -33.63 -0.41 -11.38
CA SER A 291 -32.68 0.30 -10.53
C SER A 291 -31.31 -0.41 -10.48
N SER A 292 -30.25 0.35 -10.27
CA SER A 292 -28.90 -0.20 -10.04
C SER A 292 -28.51 -0.06 -8.58
N ILE A 293 -27.90 -1.10 -8.03
CA ILE A 293 -27.23 -1.02 -6.74
C ILE A 293 -26.04 -0.06 -6.89
N PRO A 294 -25.74 0.78 -5.88
CA PRO A 294 -24.58 1.67 -5.92
C PRO A 294 -23.29 0.88 -6.12
N MET A 295 -22.44 1.31 -7.07
CA MET A 295 -21.14 0.70 -7.32
C MET A 295 -20.22 0.73 -6.09
N SER A 296 -20.43 1.68 -5.19
CA SER A 296 -19.74 1.78 -3.90
C SER A 296 -20.05 0.63 -2.93
N ALA A 297 -21.09 -0.16 -3.19
CA ALA A 297 -21.40 -1.35 -2.39
C ALA A 297 -20.47 -2.54 -2.69
N VAL A 298 -19.64 -2.47 -3.74
CA VAL A 298 -18.63 -3.47 -4.07
C VAL A 298 -17.45 -3.34 -3.11
N ASP A 299 -17.37 -4.26 -2.15
CA ASP A 299 -16.27 -4.37 -1.20
C ASP A 299 -15.23 -5.42 -1.64
N ALA A 300 -14.01 -5.33 -1.09
CA ALA A 300 -12.89 -6.18 -1.47
C ALA A 300 -13.08 -7.66 -1.11
N ILE A 301 -13.79 -7.95 -0.01
CA ILE A 301 -14.03 -9.34 0.44
C ILE A 301 -14.99 -10.03 -0.54
N SER A 302 -16.01 -9.31 -0.99
CA SER A 302 -16.94 -9.79 -2.01
C SER A 302 -16.25 -10.03 -3.35
N VAL A 303 -15.39 -9.11 -3.81
CA VAL A 303 -14.60 -9.30 -5.04
C VAL A 303 -13.71 -10.53 -4.92
N GLN A 304 -12.95 -10.65 -3.83
CA GLN A 304 -12.02 -11.78 -3.62
C GLN A 304 -12.75 -13.13 -3.49
N SER A 305 -13.96 -13.14 -2.94
CA SER A 305 -14.74 -14.38 -2.80
C SER A 305 -15.42 -14.81 -4.10
N LEU A 306 -15.62 -13.88 -5.03
CA LEU A 306 -16.29 -14.13 -6.30
C LEU A 306 -15.31 -14.30 -7.46
N GLU A 307 -14.13 -13.69 -7.40
CA GLU A 307 -13.14 -13.77 -8.49
C GLU A 307 -12.81 -15.22 -8.84
N LEU A 308 -12.68 -15.47 -10.15
CA LEU A 308 -12.37 -16.80 -10.71
C LEU A 308 -13.39 -17.90 -10.37
N CYS A 309 -14.56 -17.56 -9.82
CA CYS A 309 -15.67 -18.51 -9.68
C CYS A 309 -16.49 -18.56 -10.98
N ALA A 310 -16.99 -19.74 -11.33
CA ALA A 310 -17.86 -19.97 -12.49
C ALA A 310 -19.23 -20.52 -12.04
N PRO A 311 -20.07 -19.70 -11.38
CA PRO A 311 -21.26 -20.17 -10.67
C PRO A 311 -22.35 -20.78 -11.55
N ALA A 312 -22.45 -20.43 -12.83
CA ALA A 312 -23.43 -21.06 -13.73
C ALA A 312 -23.03 -22.48 -14.16
N ILE A 313 -21.74 -22.83 -14.06
CA ILE A 313 -21.18 -24.09 -14.58
C ILE A 313 -20.73 -25.02 -13.44
N SER A 314 -20.10 -24.45 -12.40
CA SER A 314 -19.57 -25.17 -11.25
C SER A 314 -20.60 -25.20 -10.12
N GLU A 315 -21.15 -26.38 -9.84
CA GLU A 315 -22.09 -26.57 -8.73
C GLU A 315 -21.41 -26.28 -7.37
N ARG A 316 -20.10 -26.54 -7.26
CA ARG A 316 -19.32 -26.18 -6.07
C ARG A 316 -19.32 -24.67 -5.84
N ASP A 317 -19.07 -23.89 -6.88
CA ASP A 317 -18.99 -22.43 -6.77
C ASP A 317 -20.38 -21.86 -6.47
N ARG A 318 -21.43 -22.39 -7.12
CA ARG A 318 -22.82 -22.04 -6.85
C ARG A 318 -23.19 -22.26 -5.38
N LEU A 319 -22.89 -23.43 -4.82
CA LEU A 319 -23.18 -23.75 -3.41
C LEU A 319 -22.39 -22.86 -2.46
N SER A 320 -21.10 -22.63 -2.75
CA SER A 320 -20.23 -21.74 -1.96
C SER A 320 -20.79 -20.31 -1.93
N ILE A 321 -21.08 -19.73 -3.10
CA ILE A 321 -21.60 -18.37 -3.25
C ILE A 321 -22.97 -18.22 -2.58
N THR A 322 -23.85 -19.21 -2.72
CA THR A 322 -25.16 -19.21 -2.06
C THR A 322 -25.01 -19.25 -0.54
N GLY A 323 -24.04 -20.01 -0.02
CA GLY A 323 -23.69 -20.02 1.39
C GLY A 323 -23.22 -18.65 1.89
N LEU A 324 -22.26 -18.05 1.19
CA LEU A 324 -21.68 -16.73 1.54
C LEU A 324 -22.71 -15.59 1.43
N MET A 325 -23.65 -15.68 0.49
CA MET A 325 -24.75 -14.71 0.38
C MET A 325 -25.73 -14.84 1.55
N ARG A 326 -26.00 -16.06 2.03
CA ARG A 326 -26.88 -16.33 3.18
C ARG A 326 -26.25 -15.90 4.51
N SER A 327 -24.95 -16.12 4.69
CA SER A 327 -24.22 -15.69 5.90
C SER A 327 -23.99 -14.18 5.96
N LYS A 328 -24.31 -13.44 4.89
CA LYS A 328 -24.08 -11.99 4.72
C LYS A 328 -22.59 -11.61 4.62
N ASP A 329 -21.75 -12.55 4.21
CA ASP A 329 -20.34 -12.30 3.94
C ASP A 329 -20.14 -11.60 2.58
N LEU A 330 -21.07 -11.82 1.62
CA LEU A 330 -21.11 -11.07 0.36
C LEU A 330 -21.98 -9.81 0.47
N PHE A 331 -21.46 -8.70 -0.04
CA PHE A 331 -22.04 -7.36 -0.09
C PHE A 331 -22.67 -6.94 1.25
N PRO A 332 -21.89 -6.82 2.34
CA PRO A 332 -22.42 -6.57 3.68
C PRO A 332 -23.10 -5.19 3.81
N ALA A 333 -22.78 -4.23 2.93
CA ALA A 333 -23.42 -2.93 2.88
C ALA A 333 -24.90 -2.99 2.43
N ILE A 334 -25.32 -4.09 1.80
CA ILE A 334 -26.65 -4.27 1.24
C ILE A 334 -27.48 -5.12 2.20
N THR A 335 -28.42 -4.47 2.87
CA THR A 335 -29.28 -5.10 3.89
C THR A 335 -30.64 -5.53 3.35
N ASP A 336 -31.09 -4.96 2.23
CA ASP A 336 -32.39 -5.27 1.63
C ASP A 336 -32.40 -6.69 1.05
N SER A 337 -33.27 -7.55 1.57
CA SER A 337 -33.41 -8.94 1.15
C SER A 337 -33.70 -9.09 -0.34
N ARG A 338 -34.53 -8.21 -0.92
CA ARG A 338 -34.89 -8.30 -2.34
C ARG A 338 -33.70 -8.00 -3.25
N GLN A 339 -32.90 -6.99 -2.89
CA GLN A 339 -31.66 -6.68 -3.62
C GLN A 339 -30.64 -7.81 -3.51
N ARG A 340 -30.54 -8.45 -2.35
CA ARG A 340 -29.64 -9.60 -2.14
C ARG A 340 -30.07 -10.83 -2.94
N GLU A 341 -31.36 -11.08 -3.05
CA GLU A 341 -31.90 -12.15 -3.91
C GLU A 341 -31.57 -11.90 -5.38
N HIS A 342 -31.82 -10.69 -5.88
CA HIS A 342 -31.46 -10.33 -7.25
C HIS A 342 -29.95 -10.38 -7.52
N LEU A 343 -29.11 -9.94 -6.57
CA LEU A 343 -27.66 -10.09 -6.67
C LEU A 343 -27.26 -11.55 -6.81
N LEU A 344 -27.83 -12.43 -5.98
CA LEU A 344 -27.54 -13.85 -6.04
C LEU A 344 -27.96 -14.45 -7.39
N GLU A 345 -29.16 -14.15 -7.86
CA GLU A 345 -29.65 -14.58 -9.17
C GLU A 345 -28.71 -14.13 -10.30
N ASN A 346 -28.31 -12.86 -10.28
CA ASN A 346 -27.40 -12.30 -11.28
C ASN A 346 -26.04 -13.00 -11.24
N ILE A 347 -25.45 -13.18 -10.06
CA ILE A 347 -24.16 -13.87 -9.90
C ILE A 347 -24.27 -15.29 -10.44
N LEU A 348 -25.32 -16.02 -10.07
CA LEU A 348 -25.53 -17.40 -10.50
C LEU A 348 -25.84 -17.54 -12.00
N SER A 349 -26.19 -16.46 -12.69
CA SER A 349 -26.43 -16.41 -14.14
C SER A 349 -25.16 -16.17 -14.98
N ILE A 350 -24.01 -15.93 -14.35
CA ILE A 350 -22.76 -15.63 -15.06
C ILE A 350 -22.14 -16.92 -15.61
N HIS A 351 -22.09 -17.01 -16.94
CA HIS A 351 -21.57 -18.17 -17.69
C HIS A 351 -20.05 -18.14 -17.94
N CYS A 352 -19.33 -17.18 -17.37
CA CYS A 352 -17.87 -17.10 -17.43
C CYS A 352 -17.28 -17.05 -16.02
N LEU A 353 -15.95 -17.08 -15.93
CA LEU A 353 -15.27 -16.75 -14.69
C LEU A 353 -15.58 -15.30 -14.35
N ILE A 354 -15.94 -15.03 -13.10
CA ILE A 354 -16.16 -13.65 -12.63
C ILE A 354 -14.80 -12.93 -12.67
N PRO A 355 -14.65 -11.87 -13.49
CA PRO A 355 -13.37 -11.21 -13.69
C PRO A 355 -13.09 -10.19 -12.58
N SER A 356 -11.82 -9.95 -12.26
CA SER A 356 -11.31 -8.94 -11.31
C SER A 356 -10.07 -8.23 -11.87
N LEU A 357 -9.54 -7.22 -11.17
CA LEU A 357 -8.39 -6.41 -11.60
C LEU A 357 -7.03 -7.00 -11.22
#